data_AF-A0A200HD03-F1
#
_entry.id   AF-A0A200HD03-F1
#
_cell.length_a   1.000
_cell.length_b   1.000
_cell.length_c   1.000
_cell.angle_alpha   90.00
_cell.angle_beta   90.00
_cell.angle_gamma   90.00
#
_symmetry.space_group_name_H-M   'P 1'
#
loop_
_entity.id
_entity.type
_entity.pdbx_description
1 polymer ?
#
loop_
_entity_poly.entity_id
_entity_poly.type
_entity_poly.pdbx_seq_one_letter_code
_entity_poly.pdbx_strand_id
1 'polypeptide(L)' 'MRYQIECPCGQTIVAADAVFVDLVNEHLAAAHDGRTYTEEQIMFLASPAPDGARGSDPP' A
#
# COMPACT_ATOMS: atom_id res chain seq x y z
N MET A 1 6.21 11.32 5.72
CA MET A 1 5.30 10.33 6.34
C MET A 1 5.21 9.14 5.39
N ARG A 2 5.04 7.94 5.94
CA ARG A 2 4.84 6.72 5.14
C ARG A 2 3.43 6.20 5.36
N TYR A 3 2.89 5.58 4.32
CA TYR A 3 1.59 4.93 4.34
C TYR A 3 1.77 3.45 4.04
N GLN A 4 0.86 2.66 4.57
CA GLN A 4 0.74 1.24 4.27
C GLN A 4 -0.70 0.91 3.87
N ILE A 5 -0.85 -0.02 2.94
CA ILE A 5 -2.12 -0.66 2.61
C ILE A 5 -1.92 -2.16 2.48
N GLU A 6 -2.86 -2.92 3.03
CA GLU A 6 -2.91 -4.37 2.91
C GLU A 6 -3.88 -4.72 1.78
N CYS A 7 -3.33 -5.24 0.69
CA CYS A 7 -4.13 -5.72 -0.42
C CYS A 7 -4.73 -7.10 -0.06
N PRO A 8 -6.01 -7.36 -0.35
CA PRO A 8 -6.64 -8.66 -0.08
C PRO A 8 -5.99 -9.85 -0.80
N CYS A 9 -5.09 -9.62 -1.75
CA CYS A 9 -4.25 -10.67 -2.35
C CYS A 9 -3.09 -11.14 -1.46
N GLY A 10 -2.88 -10.50 -0.30
CA GLY A 10 -1.81 -10.81 0.64
C GLY A 10 -0.53 -10.00 0.45
N GLN A 11 -0.53 -9.00 -0.44
CA GLN A 11 0.59 -8.06 -0.58
C GLN A 11 0.38 -6.84 0.32
N THR A 12 1.41 -6.46 1.06
CA THR A 12 1.45 -5.21 1.82
C THR A 12 2.33 -4.21 1.09
N ILE A 13 1.76 -3.06 0.74
CA ILE A 13 2.49 -1.98 0.08
C ILE A 13 2.79 -0.93 1.15
N VAL A 14 4.08 -0.61 1.34
CA VAL A 14 4.53 0.41 2.29
C VAL A 14 5.44 1.37 1.55
N ALA A 15 5.07 2.66 1.50
CA ALA A 15 5.86 3.65 0.78
C ALA A 15 5.75 5.05 1.40
N ALA A 16 6.62 5.96 0.95
CA ALA A 16 6.47 7.37 1.25
C ALA A 16 5.27 7.94 0.50
N ASP A 17 4.59 8.92 1.11
CA ASP A 17 3.44 9.65 0.56
C ASP A 17 3.59 9.97 -0.94
N ALA A 18 4.71 10.60 -1.30
CA ALA A 18 5.02 11.06 -2.65
C ALA A 18 5.02 9.98 -3.75
N VAL A 19 5.12 8.70 -3.38
CA VAL A 19 5.16 7.57 -4.34
C VAL A 19 4.11 6.49 -4.02
N PHE A 20 3.32 6.67 -2.97
CA PHE A 20 2.46 5.62 -2.45
C PHE A 20 1.31 5.30 -3.40
N VAL A 21 0.64 6.32 -3.93
CA VAL A 21 -0.50 6.18 -4.85
C VAL A 21 -0.07 5.48 -6.14
N ASP A 22 1.10 5.83 -6.68
CA ASP A 22 1.63 5.24 -7.90
C ASP A 22 1.93 3.76 -7.73
N LEU A 23 2.59 3.38 -6.62
CA LEU A 23 2.91 1.98 -6.33
C LEU A 23 1.68 1.12 -6.10
N VAL A 24 0.64 1.68 -5.46
CA VAL A 24 -0.64 0.98 -5.28
C VAL A 24 -1.31 0.75 -6.64
N ASN A 25 -1.38 1.76 -7.50
CA ASN A 25 -1.97 1.61 -8.83
C ASN A 25 -1.15 0.69 -9.74
N GLU A 26 0.18 0.72 -9.66
CA GLU A 26 1.06 -0.21 -10.37
C GLU A 26 0.76 -1.66 -9.97
N HIS A 27 0.65 -1.92 -8.66
CA HIS A 27 0.27 -3.25 -8.17
C HIS A 27 -1.11 -3.67 -8.66
N LEU A 28 -2.12 -2.79 -8.57
CA LEU A 28 -3.48 -3.09 -9.02
C LEU A 28 -3.54 -3.36 -10.53
N ALA A 29 -2.78 -2.60 -11.32
CA ALA A 29 -2.73 -2.78 -12.74
C ALA A 29 -2.09 -4.13 -13.12
N ALA A 30 -1.04 -4.54 -12.41
CA ALA A 30 -0.32 -5.78 -12.67
C ALA A 30 -1.03 -7.03 -12.12
N ALA A 31 -1.59 -6.96 -10.90
CA ALA A 31 -2.12 -8.12 -10.17
C ALA A 31 -3.65 -8.28 -10.27
N HIS A 32 -4.38 -7.22 -10.68
CA HIS A 32 -5.84 -7.19 -10.64
C HIS A 32 -6.45 -6.72 -11.96
N ASP A 33 -5.97 -7.23 -13.10
CA ASP A 33 -6.52 -7.00 -14.44
C ASP A 33 -6.60 -5.51 -14.83
N GLY A 34 -5.59 -4.71 -14.52
CA GLY A 34 -5.59 -3.29 -14.91
C GLY A 34 -6.47 -2.41 -14.02
N ARG A 35 -6.91 -2.87 -12.84
CA ARG A 35 -7.66 -2.03 -11.90
C ARG A 35 -6.85 -0.83 -11.46
N THR A 36 -7.54 0.28 -11.22
CA THR A 36 -6.96 1.49 -10.64
C THR A 36 -7.94 2.08 -9.64
N TYR A 37 -7.44 2.84 -8.67
CA TYR A 37 -8.24 3.63 -7.75
C TYR A 37 -7.77 5.08 -7.77
N THR A 38 -8.66 5.99 -7.39
CA THR A 38 -8.27 7.38 -7.20
C THR A 38 -7.37 7.51 -5.96
N GLU A 39 -6.57 8.57 -5.91
CA GLU A 39 -5.77 8.90 -4.73
C GLU A 39 -6.62 8.95 -3.46
N GLU A 40 -7.77 9.63 -3.50
CA GLU A 40 -8.68 9.73 -2.35
C GLU A 40 -9.15 8.36 -1.84
N GLN A 41 -9.46 7.43 -2.75
CA GLN A 41 -9.87 6.06 -2.41
C GLN A 41 -8.72 5.27 -1.80
N ILE A 42 -7.52 5.40 -2.37
CA ILE A 42 -6.31 4.73 -1.87
C ILE A 42 -5.98 5.25 -0.47
N MET A 43 -6.00 6.57 -0.28
CA MET A 43 -5.69 7.22 0.99
C MET A 43 -6.75 6.98 2.05
N PHE A 44 -8.01 6.76 1.66
CA PHE A 44 -9.08 6.34 2.57
C PHE A 44 -8.86 4.91 3.12
N LEU A 45 -8.28 4.02 2.31
CA LEU A 45 -7.97 2.64 2.70
C LEU A 45 -6.60 2.48 3.37
N ALA A 46 -5.71 3.46 3.17
CA ALA A 46 -4.36 3.43 3.71
C ALA A 46 -4.34 3.75 5.21
N SER A 47 -3.32 3.22 5.89
CA SER A 47 -3.00 3.54 7.27
C SER A 47 -1.61 4.18 7.34
N PRO A 48 -1.35 5.11 8.28
CA PRO A 48 0.00 5.60 8.51
C PRO A 48 0.90 4.44 8.93
N ALA A 49 2.01 4.24 8.21
CA ALA A 49 2.98 3.20 8.53
C ALA A 49 3.87 3.69 9.67
N PRO A 50 4.13 2.87 10.72
CA PRO A 50 5.07 3.24 11.76
C PRO A 50 6.47 3.39 11.18
N ASP A 51 7.22 4.39 11.68
CA ASP A 51 8.64 4.53 11.41
C ASP A 51 9.43 3.43 12.14
N GLY A 52 9.29 2.19 11.68
CA GLY A 52 9.97 1.04 12.29
C GLY A 52 9.18 -0.25 12.24
N ALA A 53 8.76 -0.71 11.06
CA ALA A 53 8.44 -2.13 10.89
C ALA A 53 9.74 -2.95 10.90
N ARG A 54 10.32 -3.13 12.09
CA ARG A 54 11.25 -4.24 12.35
C ARG A 54 10.39 -5.49 12.34
N GLY A 55 10.71 -6.43 11.45
CA GLY A 55 9.89 -7.59 11.13
C GLY A 55 9.32 -8.30 12.37
N SER A 56 8.04 -8.64 12.28
CA SER A 56 7.42 -9.59 13.19
C SER A 56 7.96 -10.98 12.87
N ASP A 57 9.03 -11.38 13.55
CA ASP A 57 9.40 -12.78 13.75
C ASP A 57 8.44 -13.34 14.82
N PRO A 58 7.57 -14.31 14.50
CA PRO A 58 6.72 -14.90 15.53
C PRO A 58 7.52 -15.96 16.32
N PRO A 59 7.35 -16.04 17.65
CA PRO A 59 7.86 -17.17 18.43
C PRO A 59 7.14 -18.48 18.12
#